data_AF-A0A101GBA7-F1
#
_entry.id   AF-A0A101GBA7-F1
#
_cell.length_a   1.000
_cell.length_b   1.000
_cell.length_c   1.000
_cell.angle_alpha   90.00
_cell.angle_beta   90.00
_cell.angle_gamma   90.00
#
_symmetry.space_group_name_H-M   'P 1'
#
loop_
_entity.id
_entity.type
_entity.pdbx_description
1 polymer ?
#
loop_
_entity_poly.entity_id
_entity_poly.type
_entity_poly.pdbx_seq_one_letter_code
_entity_poly.pdbx_strand_id
1 'polypeptide(L)'
;MALKQHAFRDAIHHEADGSCMIVVMTNAPLTSRNLERLAKRAMLGLGKTGGIASNGSGDYVIAVSTAPKIRIPASSESPLLKQEILRNDHMSSLFMAVIEATEEAIINSLFAAETMTGRDGHRVEALPKDTV
;
A
#
# COMPACT_ATOMS: atom_id res chain seq x y z
N MET A 1 26.68 -16.36 15.24
CA MET A 1 25.62 -15.39 14.84
C MET A 1 24.30 -16.14 14.83
N ALA A 2 23.34 -15.66 15.61
CA ALA A 2 22.18 -16.42 16.11
C ALA A 2 21.13 -16.71 15.02
N LEU A 3 21.01 -17.96 14.58
CA LEU A 3 20.08 -18.36 13.51
C LEU A 3 19.17 -19.55 13.88
N LYS A 4 18.87 -19.75 15.17
CA LYS A 4 17.91 -20.78 15.62
C LYS A 4 17.02 -20.40 16.81
N GLN A 5 17.04 -19.15 17.26
CA GLN A 5 16.25 -18.68 18.40
C GLN A 5 15.67 -17.30 18.10
N HIS A 6 14.55 -17.27 17.38
CA HIS A 6 13.72 -16.07 17.25
C HIS A 6 12.25 -16.46 17.38
N ALA A 7 11.48 -15.61 18.05
CA ALA A 7 10.14 -15.90 18.54
C ALA A 7 9.07 -16.19 17.46
N PHE A 8 9.41 -16.00 16.18
CA PHE A 8 8.48 -16.10 15.05
C PHE A 8 8.93 -17.08 13.96
N ARG A 9 9.81 -18.02 14.31
CA ARG A 9 10.40 -18.99 13.38
C ARG A 9 9.35 -19.72 12.54
N ASP A 10 8.27 -20.18 13.16
CA ASP A 10 7.23 -20.97 12.48
C ASP A 10 6.35 -20.12 11.55
N ALA A 11 6.21 -18.81 11.83
CA ALA A 11 5.50 -17.86 10.97
C ALA A 11 6.30 -17.49 9.71
N ILE A 12 7.63 -17.67 9.73
CA ILE A 12 8.54 -17.28 8.64
C ILE A 12 8.87 -18.48 7.72
N HIS A 13 8.66 -19.72 8.18
CA HIS A 13 9.01 -20.94 7.43
C HIS A 13 7.94 -21.48 6.47
N HIS A 14 6.86 -20.75 6.22
CA HIS A 14 5.94 -21.10 5.13
C HIS A 14 6.57 -20.68 3.79
N GLU A 15 6.90 -21.66 2.94
CA GLU A 15 7.62 -21.53 1.65
C GLU A 15 6.91 -20.74 0.54
N ALA A 16 5.89 -19.94 0.87
CA ALA A 16 5.19 -19.08 -0.07
C ALA A 16 5.41 -17.62 0.30
N ASP A 17 6.32 -16.97 -0.39
CA ASP A 17 6.43 -15.53 -0.38
C ASP A 17 5.15 -14.89 -0.93
N GLY A 18 4.58 -13.97 -0.17
CA GLY A 18 3.36 -13.26 -0.53
C GLY A 18 3.61 -12.12 -1.52
N SER A 19 2.59 -11.30 -1.74
CA SER A 19 2.76 -9.99 -2.36
C SER A 19 1.59 -9.10 -1.96
N CYS A 20 1.85 -7.80 -1.83
CA CYS A 20 0.84 -6.78 -1.63
C CYS A 20 1.09 -5.61 -2.59
N MET A 21 0.20 -5.47 -3.57
CA MET A 21 0.17 -4.29 -4.45
C MET A 21 -0.78 -3.25 -3.85
N ILE A 22 -0.26 -2.07 -3.53
CA ILE A 22 -1.03 -0.98 -2.94
C ILE A 22 -1.11 0.18 -3.93
N VAL A 23 -2.33 0.64 -4.22
CA VAL A 23 -2.57 1.79 -5.08
C VAL A 23 -3.17 2.93 -4.26
N VAL A 24 -2.43 4.04 -4.17
CA VAL A 24 -2.86 5.25 -3.46
C VAL A 24 -3.34 6.28 -4.47
N MET A 25 -4.61 6.67 -4.39
CA MET A 25 -5.16 7.76 -5.19
C MET A 25 -5.50 8.96 -4.33
N THR A 26 -5.14 10.15 -4.77
CA THR A 26 -5.48 11.41 -4.07
C THR A 26 -5.90 12.48 -5.06
N ASN A 27 -6.81 13.36 -4.64
CA ASN A 27 -7.14 14.58 -5.37
C ASN A 27 -6.29 15.79 -4.93
N ALA A 28 -5.32 15.61 -4.03
CA ALA A 28 -4.38 16.66 -3.65
C ALA A 28 -3.41 16.96 -4.81
N PRO A 29 -3.10 18.23 -5.11
CA PRO A 29 -2.18 18.59 -6.18
C PRO A 29 -0.73 18.34 -5.76
N LEU A 30 -0.22 17.15 -6.05
CA LEU A 30 1.11 16.68 -5.63
C LEU A 30 2.02 16.40 -6.81
N THR A 31 3.26 16.90 -6.75
CA THR A 31 4.31 16.52 -7.70
C THR A 31 4.74 15.06 -7.50
N SER A 32 5.45 14.51 -8.49
CA SER A 32 6.01 13.14 -8.44
C SER A 32 6.80 12.87 -7.16
N ARG A 33 7.64 13.82 -6.72
CA ARG A 33 8.38 13.74 -5.45
C ARG A 33 7.46 13.54 -4.24
N ASN A 34 6.36 14.29 -4.16
CA ASN A 34 5.44 14.18 -3.02
C ASN A 34 4.55 12.95 -3.11
N LEU A 35 4.22 12.47 -4.32
CA LEU A 35 3.56 11.18 -4.53
C LEU A 35 4.46 10.01 -4.09
N GLU A 36 5.76 10.04 -4.37
CA GLU A 36 6.70 9.03 -3.88
C GLU A 36 6.77 9.03 -2.34
N ARG A 37 6.71 10.21 -1.72
CA ARG A 37 6.62 10.33 -0.25
C ARG A 37 5.32 9.72 0.29
N LEU A 38 4.17 9.93 -0.37
CA LEU A 38 2.91 9.27 -0.04
C LEU A 38 3.03 7.75 -0.17
N ALA A 39 3.57 7.25 -1.30
CA ALA A 39 3.73 5.82 -1.54
C ALA A 39 4.52 5.12 -0.41
N LYS A 40 5.61 5.75 0.06
CA LYS A 40 6.39 5.24 1.20
C LYS A 40 5.60 5.14 2.50
N ARG A 41 4.52 5.90 2.68
CA ARG A 41 3.67 5.83 3.89
C ARG A 41 2.70 4.66 3.86
N ALA A 42 2.30 4.18 2.68
CA ALA A 42 1.46 3.00 2.59
C ALA A 42 2.16 1.77 3.20
N MET A 43 3.48 1.65 3.03
CA MET A 43 4.27 0.59 3.67
C MET A 43 4.19 0.60 5.20
N LEU A 44 3.96 1.77 5.83
CA LEU A 44 3.75 1.82 7.27
C LEU A 44 2.36 1.26 7.65
N GLY A 45 1.34 1.48 6.82
CA GLY A 45 0.02 0.85 6.98
C GLY A 45 0.09 -0.67 6.85
N LEU A 46 0.84 -1.19 5.85
CA LEU A 46 1.16 -2.61 5.73
C LEU A 46 1.87 -3.15 6.99
N GLY A 47 2.82 -2.38 7.53
CA GLY A 47 3.50 -2.74 8.77
C GLY A 47 2.56 -2.82 9.98
N LYS A 48 1.54 -1.93 10.06
CA LYS A 48 0.54 -1.95 11.14
C LYS A 48 -0.32 -3.21 11.12
N THR A 49 -0.52 -3.83 9.96
CA THR A 49 -1.25 -5.11 9.85
C THR A 49 -0.34 -6.33 10.05
N GLY A 50 0.93 -6.14 10.42
CA GLY A 50 1.88 -7.22 10.64
C GLY A 50 2.67 -7.66 9.41
N GLY A 51 2.54 -6.96 8.28
CA GLY A 51 3.33 -7.22 7.08
C GLY A 51 4.79 -6.83 7.28
N ILE A 52 5.71 -7.78 7.12
CA ILE A 52 7.15 -7.57 7.34
C ILE A 52 7.97 -7.39 6.06
N ALA A 53 7.33 -7.44 4.89
CA ALA A 53 7.99 -7.49 3.58
C ALA A 53 9.10 -8.55 3.56
N SER A 54 8.71 -9.83 3.66
CA SER A 54 9.63 -10.96 3.66
C SER A 54 10.46 -11.02 2.37
N ASN A 55 11.51 -11.85 2.37
CA ASN A 55 12.55 -11.82 1.34
C ASN A 55 12.04 -11.92 -0.11
N GLY A 56 11.01 -12.70 -0.41
CA GLY A 56 10.40 -12.69 -1.75
C GLY A 56 9.00 -12.12 -1.77
N SER A 57 8.58 -11.40 -0.72
CA SER A 57 7.33 -10.65 -0.75
C SER A 57 7.43 -9.56 -1.80
N GLY A 58 6.56 -9.62 -2.80
CA GLY A 58 6.49 -8.64 -3.88
C GLY A 58 5.65 -7.43 -3.50
N ASP A 59 6.15 -6.58 -2.59
CA ASP A 59 5.37 -5.43 -2.07
C ASP A 59 5.68 -4.13 -2.83
N TYR A 60 4.65 -3.59 -3.51
CA TYR A 60 4.79 -2.42 -4.36
C TYR A 60 3.70 -1.39 -4.07
N VAL A 61 4.06 -0.11 -4.18
CA VAL A 61 3.11 0.99 -4.02
C VAL A 61 3.15 1.92 -5.22
N ILE A 62 1.99 2.20 -5.79
CA ILE A 62 1.80 3.21 -6.84
C ILE A 62 0.94 4.33 -6.26
N ALA A 63 1.46 5.56 -6.26
CA ALA A 63 0.72 6.74 -5.82
C ALA A 63 0.41 7.66 -7.01
N VAL A 64 -0.85 8.05 -7.15
CA VAL A 64 -1.35 8.90 -8.25
C VAL A 64 -2.14 10.07 -7.69
N SER A 65 -1.90 11.25 -8.26
CA SER A 65 -2.79 12.40 -8.06
C SER A 65 -3.74 12.56 -9.25
N THR A 66 -5.02 12.74 -8.96
CA THR A 66 -6.07 13.04 -9.94
C THR A 66 -6.35 14.53 -10.08
N ALA A 67 -5.63 15.37 -9.33
CA ALA A 67 -5.86 16.81 -9.22
C ALA A 67 -5.73 17.51 -10.59
N PRO A 68 -6.80 18.19 -11.09
CA PRO A 68 -6.76 18.85 -12.40
C PRO A 68 -5.64 19.87 -12.55
N LYS A 69 -5.29 20.58 -11.45
CA LYS A 69 -4.29 21.67 -11.41
C LYS A 69 -2.85 21.25 -11.73
N ILE A 70 -2.56 19.95 -11.73
CA ILE A 70 -1.20 19.43 -12.00
C ILE A 70 -1.17 18.45 -13.18
N ARG A 71 -2.29 18.30 -13.90
CA ARG A 71 -2.32 17.47 -15.11
C ARG A 71 -1.38 18.08 -16.16
N ILE A 72 -0.63 17.21 -16.82
CA ILE A 72 0.21 17.60 -17.95
C ILE A 72 -0.69 17.59 -19.19
N PRO A 73 -0.96 18.75 -19.82
CA PRO A 73 -1.75 18.79 -21.04
C PRO A 73 -0.99 18.15 -22.19
N ALA A 74 -1.70 17.46 -23.10
CA ALA A 74 -1.10 16.83 -24.26
C ALA A 74 -0.55 17.85 -25.29
N SER A 75 -1.14 19.05 -25.34
CA SER A 75 -0.67 20.17 -26.13
C SER A 75 -0.77 21.47 -25.33
N SER A 76 0.21 22.35 -25.53
CA SER A 76 0.27 23.68 -24.93
C SER A 76 0.98 24.61 -25.90
N GLU A 77 0.43 25.80 -26.13
CA GLU A 77 1.10 26.86 -26.90
C GLU A 77 2.26 27.48 -26.11
N SER A 78 2.23 27.37 -24.77
CA SER A 78 3.30 27.85 -23.92
C SER A 78 4.41 26.80 -23.77
N PRO A 79 5.69 27.20 -23.88
CA PRO A 79 6.83 26.33 -23.56
C PRO A 79 6.99 26.10 -22.04
N LEU A 80 6.20 26.78 -21.20
CA LEU A 80 6.25 26.68 -19.75
C LEU A 80 5.01 25.97 -19.20
N LEU A 81 5.21 25.09 -18.22
CA LEU A 81 4.13 24.48 -17.46
C LEU A 81 3.98 25.19 -16.11
N LYS A 82 2.78 25.72 -15.82
CA LYS A 82 2.43 26.28 -14.51
C LYS A 82 1.59 25.27 -13.74
N GLN A 83 2.01 24.96 -12.51
CA GLN A 83 1.31 24.02 -11.64
C GLN A 83 1.12 24.65 -10.26
N GLU A 84 -0.12 24.60 -9.76
CA GLU A 84 -0.40 24.89 -8.35
C GLU A 84 -0.22 23.59 -7.55
N ILE A 85 0.70 23.59 -6.59
CA ILE A 85 1.05 22.39 -5.82
C ILE A 85 0.86 22.62 -4.32
N LEU A 86 0.54 21.54 -3.60
CA LEU A 86 0.45 21.59 -2.14
C LEU A 86 1.85 21.78 -1.54
N ARG A 87 1.96 22.74 -0.61
CA ARG A 87 3.19 22.98 0.15
C ARG A 87 3.52 21.82 1.07
N ASN A 88 4.81 21.56 1.25
CA ASN A 88 5.31 20.42 2.03
C ASN A 88 4.86 20.43 3.51
N ASP A 89 4.66 21.61 4.09
CA ASP A 89 4.24 21.77 5.50
C ASP A 89 2.84 21.18 5.77
N HIS A 90 2.04 20.98 4.72
CA HIS A 90 0.69 20.42 4.81
C HIS A 90 0.62 18.93 4.44
N MET A 91 1.76 18.25 4.26
CA MET A 91 1.78 16.85 3.84
C MET A 91 1.46 15.84 4.95
N SER A 92 1.66 16.22 6.21
CA SER A 92 1.53 15.29 7.34
C SER A 92 0.13 14.68 7.47
N SER A 93 -0.93 15.45 7.19
CA SER A 93 -2.30 14.93 7.18
C SER A 93 -2.50 13.88 6.08
N LEU A 94 -1.96 14.12 4.88
CA LEU A 94 -2.00 13.14 3.78
C LEU A 94 -1.18 11.89 4.10
N PHE A 95 -0.05 12.04 4.80
CA PHE A 95 0.73 10.88 5.23
C PHE A 95 -0.05 10.02 6.21
N MET A 96 -0.69 10.61 7.23
CA MET A 96 -1.52 9.86 8.17
C MET A 96 -2.67 9.17 7.45
N ALA A 97 -3.39 9.90 6.59
CA ALA A 97 -4.51 9.36 5.82
C ALA A 97 -4.10 8.15 4.96
N VAL A 98 -2.92 8.17 4.34
CA VAL A 98 -2.42 7.02 3.56
C VAL A 98 -2.09 5.83 4.45
N ILE A 99 -1.54 6.03 5.65
CA ILE A 99 -1.24 4.95 6.60
C ILE A 99 -2.55 4.27 7.02
N GLU A 100 -3.51 5.06 7.50
CA GLU A 100 -4.81 4.57 7.98
C GLU A 100 -5.59 3.89 6.86
N ALA A 101 -5.69 4.51 5.68
CA ALA A 101 -6.40 3.93 4.55
C ALA A 101 -5.76 2.62 4.06
N THR A 102 -4.43 2.49 4.13
CA THR A 102 -3.76 1.25 3.72
C THR A 102 -4.01 0.13 4.73
N GLU A 103 -3.89 0.42 6.03
CA GLU A 103 -4.19 -0.53 7.09
C GLU A 103 -5.64 -1.03 6.99
N GLU A 104 -6.60 -0.11 6.86
CA GLU A 104 -8.02 -0.44 6.75
C GLU A 104 -8.30 -1.21 5.46
N ALA A 105 -7.70 -0.85 4.31
CA ALA A 105 -7.90 -1.57 3.06
C ALA A 105 -7.42 -3.03 3.12
N ILE A 106 -6.29 -3.28 3.79
CA ILE A 106 -5.78 -4.65 3.99
C ILE A 106 -6.75 -5.44 4.89
N ILE A 107 -7.18 -4.87 6.01
CA ILE A 107 -8.16 -5.51 6.91
C ILE A 107 -9.47 -5.80 6.15
N ASN A 108 -10.00 -4.81 5.43
CA ASN A 108 -11.21 -4.95 4.64
C ASN A 108 -11.09 -6.05 3.58
N SER A 109 -9.91 -6.26 2.99
CA SER A 109 -9.70 -7.36 2.04
C SER A 109 -9.90 -8.73 2.67
N LEU A 110 -9.47 -8.92 3.93
CA LEU A 110 -9.68 -10.16 4.68
C LEU A 110 -11.14 -10.37 5.06
N PHE A 111 -11.82 -9.30 5.46
CA PHE A 111 -13.25 -9.35 5.79
C PHE A 111 -14.14 -9.54 4.54
N ALA A 112 -13.71 -9.06 3.38
CA ALA A 112 -14.40 -9.24 2.12
C ALA A 112 -14.14 -10.61 1.48
N ALA A 113 -13.02 -11.27 1.81
CA ALA A 113 -12.67 -12.56 1.26
C ALA A 113 -13.65 -13.67 1.67
N GLU A 114 -13.82 -14.66 0.78
CA GLU A 114 -14.64 -15.85 0.98
C GLU A 114 -13.76 -17.11 0.93
N THR A 115 -14.17 -18.17 1.63
CA THR A 115 -13.49 -19.47 1.55
C THR A 115 -13.52 -19.96 0.11
N MET A 116 -12.37 -20.39 -0.40
CA MET A 116 -12.26 -20.88 -1.77
C MET A 116 -11.36 -22.10 -1.89
N THR A 117 -11.63 -22.94 -2.88
CA THR A 117 -10.76 -24.04 -3.30
C THR A 117 -10.23 -23.75 -4.69
N GLY A 118 -8.91 -23.66 -4.81
CA GLY A 118 -8.20 -23.41 -6.05
C GLY A 118 -7.65 -24.70 -6.70
N ARG A 119 -6.58 -24.52 -7.46
CA ARG A 119 -5.88 -25.58 -8.19
C ARG A 119 -5.41 -26.70 -7.25
N ASP A 120 -5.42 -27.94 -7.73
CA ASP A 120 -4.92 -29.13 -7.01
C ASP A 120 -5.61 -29.35 -5.64
N GLY A 121 -6.84 -28.84 -5.47
CA GLY A 121 -7.60 -28.97 -4.23
C GLY A 121 -7.13 -28.07 -3.09
N HIS A 122 -6.23 -27.10 -3.35
CA HIS A 122 -5.78 -26.15 -2.33
C HIS A 122 -6.94 -25.28 -1.85
N ARG A 123 -7.34 -25.47 -0.59
CA ARG A 123 -8.43 -24.72 0.03
C ARG A 123 -7.87 -23.69 1.00
N VAL A 124 -8.37 -22.46 0.91
CA VAL A 124 -8.05 -21.34 1.80
C VAL A 124 -9.35 -20.86 2.42
N GLU A 125 -9.40 -20.79 3.76
CA GLU A 125 -10.56 -20.31 4.49
C GLU A 125 -10.59 -18.79 4.54
N ALA A 126 -11.80 -18.21 4.52
CA ALA A 126 -12.00 -16.82 4.90
C ALA A 126 -11.68 -16.60 6.38
N LEU A 127 -11.44 -15.33 6.74
CA LEU A 127 -11.30 -14.93 8.13
C LEU A 127 -12.60 -15.25 8.91
N PRO A 128 -12.54 -15.93 10.07
CA PRO A 128 -13.71 -16.30 10.85
C PRO A 128 -14.29 -15.09 11.61
N LYS A 129 -15.18 -14.35 10.94
CA LYS A 129 -15.75 -13.05 11.37
C LYS A 129 -16.40 -13.05 12.76
N ASP A 130 -16.96 -14.18 13.20
CA ASP A 130 -17.65 -14.27 14.50
C ASP A 130 -16.70 -14.38 15.70
N THR A 131 -15.39 -14.54 15.45
CA THR A 131 -14.38 -14.78 16.50
C THR A 131 -13.31 -13.71 16.59
N VAL A 132 -13.36 -12.69 15.72
CA VAL A 132 -12.38 -11.60 15.62
C VAL A 132 -13.01 -10.25 15.93
#